data_AF-A0A523BLY9-F1
#
_entry.id   AF-A0A523BLY9-F1
#
_cell.length_a   1.000
_cell.length_b   1.000
_cell.length_c   1.000
_cell.angle_alpha   90.00
_cell.angle_beta   90.00
_cell.angle_gamma   90.00
#
_symmetry.space_group_name_H-M   'P 1'
#
loop_
_entity.id
_entity.type
_entity.pdbx_description
1 polymer ?
#
loop_
_entity_poly.entity_id
_entity_poly.type
_entity_poly.pdbx_seq_one_letter_code
_entity_poly.pdbx_strand_id
1 'polypeptide(L)'
;VEINYRNRIGKPKLKKMHGISIVLSSIRLMLEYNPLFFMFLASSAVLIPGVIIIGYVAFELIFRGINHHVWALAGISLSGVGYISLLLAVLALYLKRLEYRIMKNIRRSQ
;
A
#
# COMPACT_ATOMS: atom_id res chain seq x y z
N VAL A 1 11.08 -39.91 7.76
CA VAL A 1 9.94 -40.05 8.70
C VAL A 1 8.73 -39.38 8.06
N GLU A 2 7.67 -40.13 7.80
CA GLU A 2 6.41 -39.55 7.30
C GLU A 2 5.65 -38.91 8.45
N ILE A 3 5.31 -37.62 8.29
CA ILE A 3 4.61 -36.85 9.32
C ILE A 3 3.11 -37.10 9.16
N ASN A 4 2.56 -38.04 9.94
CA ASN A 4 1.12 -38.24 10.03
C ASN A 4 0.49 -37.18 10.94
N TYR A 5 -0.25 -36.25 10.35
CA TYR A 5 -0.98 -35.25 11.11
C TYR A 5 -2.27 -35.83 11.70
N ARG A 6 -2.52 -35.55 12.98
CA ARG A 6 -3.76 -35.92 13.66
C ARG A 6 -4.93 -35.11 13.10
N ASN A 7 -6.09 -35.77 12.94
CA ASN A 7 -7.33 -35.13 12.54
C ASN A 7 -7.70 -33.98 13.49
N ARG A 8 -8.07 -32.83 12.89
CA ARG A 8 -8.41 -31.61 13.61
C ARG A 8 -9.72 -31.79 14.38
N ILE A 9 -9.70 -31.54 15.68
CA ILE A 9 -10.90 -31.60 16.54
C ILE A 9 -11.42 -30.18 16.73
N GLY A 10 -12.72 -29.98 16.47
CA GLY A 10 -13.43 -28.72 16.71
C GLY A 10 -13.56 -27.80 15.49
N LYS A 11 -14.14 -26.61 15.73
CA LYS A 11 -14.41 -25.61 14.68
C LYS A 11 -13.15 -24.78 14.39
N PRO A 12 -12.88 -24.42 13.12
CA PRO A 12 -11.77 -23.54 12.77
C PRO A 12 -11.88 -22.20 13.49
N LYS A 13 -10.78 -21.77 14.12
CA LYS A 13 -10.68 -20.47 14.83
C LYS A 13 -10.97 -19.27 13.92
N LEU A 14 -10.73 -19.39 12.61
CA LEU A 14 -11.08 -18.39 11.60
C LEU A 14 -12.09 -18.97 10.61
N LYS A 15 -13.24 -18.32 10.48
CA LYS A 15 -14.14 -18.53 9.33
C LYS A 15 -13.73 -17.58 8.20
N LYS A 16 -14.06 -17.91 6.95
CA LYS A 16 -13.73 -17.09 5.76
C LYS A 16 -14.19 -15.62 5.90
N MET A 17 -15.33 -15.39 6.54
CA MET A 17 -15.87 -14.05 6.82
C MET A 17 -15.04 -13.22 7.81
N HIS A 18 -14.22 -13.84 8.67
CA HIS A 18 -13.32 -13.10 9.56
C HIS A 18 -12.19 -12.40 8.78
N GLY A 19 -11.90 -12.79 7.55
CA GLY A 19 -10.88 -12.14 6.72
C GLY A 19 -11.17 -10.65 6.51
N ILE A 20 -12.42 -10.32 6.16
CA ILE A 20 -12.85 -8.92 5.95
C ILE A 20 -12.73 -8.12 7.25
N SER A 21 -13.18 -8.70 8.38
CA SER A 21 -13.06 -8.06 9.70
C SER A 21 -11.61 -7.79 10.09
N ILE A 22 -10.68 -8.70 9.79
CA ILE A 22 -9.26 -8.51 10.09
C ILE A 22 -8.69 -7.34 9.29
N VAL A 23 -9.00 -7.25 8.00
CA VAL A 23 -8.54 -6.14 7.14
C VAL A 23 -9.06 -4.79 7.66
N LEU A 24 -10.35 -4.70 7.97
CA LEU A 24 -10.95 -3.49 8.55
C LEU A 24 -10.32 -3.12 9.89
N SER A 25 -10.08 -4.10 10.76
CA SER A 25 -9.36 -3.87 12.03
C SER A 25 -7.94 -3.38 11.80
N SER A 26 -7.22 -3.92 10.81
CA SER A 26 -5.88 -3.45 10.44
C SER A 26 -5.90 -2.01 9.95
N ILE A 27 -6.85 -1.63 9.09
CA ILE A 27 -6.99 -0.24 8.61
C ILE A 27 -7.29 0.70 9.79
N ARG A 28 -8.19 0.30 10.69
CA ARG A 28 -8.54 1.09 11.89
C ARG A 28 -7.33 1.33 12.80
N LEU A 29 -6.57 0.26 13.09
CA LEU A 29 -5.32 0.36 13.84
C LEU A 29 -4.33 1.28 13.12
N MET A 30 -4.24 1.18 11.80
CA MET A 30 -3.32 2.01 11.03
C MET A 30 -3.64 3.50 11.13
N LEU A 31 -4.93 3.84 11.07
CA LEU A 31 -5.43 5.21 11.27
C LEU A 31 -5.16 5.74 12.68
N GLU A 32 -5.28 4.89 13.70
CA GLU A 32 -5.06 5.26 15.10
C GLU A 32 -3.57 5.47 15.43
N TYR A 33 -2.68 4.64 14.89
CA TYR A 33 -1.25 4.69 15.20
C TYR A 33 -0.42 5.58 14.27
N ASN A 34 -0.80 5.71 13.00
CA ASN A 34 -0.09 6.53 12.01
C ASN A 34 -1.04 6.99 10.88
N PRO A 35 -1.86 8.04 11.12
CA PRO A 35 -2.81 8.54 10.12
C PRO A 35 -2.12 9.04 8.85
N LEU A 36 -0.89 9.56 8.96
CA LEU A 36 -0.11 10.05 7.81
C LEU A 36 0.21 8.92 6.83
N PHE A 37 0.61 7.75 7.32
CA PHE A 37 0.89 6.59 6.47
C PHE A 37 -0.35 6.21 5.63
N PHE A 38 -1.52 6.16 6.26
CA PHE A 38 -2.75 5.82 5.55
C PHE A 38 -3.14 6.87 4.53
N MET A 39 -3.02 8.16 4.85
CA MET A 39 -3.31 9.25 3.90
C MET A 39 -2.43 9.15 2.65
N PHE A 40 -1.11 9.02 2.82
CA PHE A 40 -0.19 8.89 1.69
C PHE A 40 -0.39 7.59 0.90
N LEU A 41 -0.73 6.49 1.56
CA LEU A 41 -1.04 5.22 0.92
C LEU A 41 -2.37 5.27 0.15
N ALA A 42 -3.36 6.02 0.63
CA ALA A 42 -4.59 6.27 -0.11
C ALA A 42 -4.32 7.16 -1.32
N SER A 43 -3.50 8.22 -1.18
CA SER A 43 -3.10 9.09 -2.28
C SER A 43 -2.28 8.35 -3.35
N SER A 44 -1.45 7.39 -2.97
CA SER A 44 -0.68 6.60 -3.94
C SER A 44 -1.54 5.71 -4.83
N ALA A 45 -2.80 5.42 -4.44
CA ALA A 45 -3.73 4.68 -5.31
C ALA A 45 -3.99 5.38 -6.65
N VAL A 46 -3.80 6.71 -6.70
CA VAL A 46 -3.87 7.52 -7.93
C VAL A 46 -2.80 7.13 -8.96
N LEU A 47 -1.73 6.46 -8.54
CA LEU A 47 -0.73 5.90 -9.45
C LEU A 47 -1.34 4.88 -10.43
N ILE A 48 -2.34 4.11 -9.97
CA ILE A 48 -2.98 3.06 -10.79
C ILE A 48 -3.59 3.65 -12.07
N PRO A 49 -4.53 4.61 -12.01
CA PRO A 49 -5.07 5.21 -13.23
C PRO A 49 -4.00 5.96 -14.04
N GLY A 50 -2.98 6.55 -13.39
CA GLY A 50 -1.90 7.24 -14.09
C GLY A 50 -1.10 6.31 -15.00
N VAL A 51 -0.70 5.15 -14.46
CA VAL A 51 0.05 4.14 -15.21
C VAL A 51 -0.81 3.54 -16.33
N ILE A 52 -2.11 3.34 -16.10
CA ILE A 52 -3.03 2.85 -17.13
C ILE A 52 -3.10 3.83 -18.31
N ILE A 53 -3.24 5.14 -18.04
CA ILE A 53 -3.28 6.17 -19.08
C ILE A 53 -1.97 6.20 -19.86
N ILE A 54 -0.82 6.19 -19.18
CA ILE A 54 0.49 6.15 -19.84
C ILE A 54 0.63 4.89 -20.71
N GLY A 55 0.26 3.73 -20.18
CA GLY A 55 0.32 2.46 -20.91
C GLY A 55 -0.57 2.46 -22.16
N TYR A 56 -1.77 3.02 -22.05
CA TYR A 56 -2.68 3.20 -23.19
C TYR A 56 -2.08 4.13 -24.26
N VAL A 57 -1.59 5.31 -23.86
CA VAL A 57 -0.98 6.27 -24.79
C VAL A 57 0.28 5.69 -25.45
N ALA A 58 1.10 4.95 -24.69
CA ALA A 58 2.29 4.27 -25.23
C ALA A 58 1.90 3.18 -26.25
N PHE A 59 0.86 2.40 -25.97
CA PHE A 59 0.33 1.43 -26.92
C PHE A 59 -0.15 2.11 -28.21
N GLU A 60 -0.92 3.19 -28.09
CA GLU A 60 -1.44 3.89 -29.26
C GLU A 60 -0.34 4.57 -30.09
N LEU A 61 0.69 5.10 -29.43
CA LEU A 61 1.86 5.67 -30.08
C LEU A 61 2.63 4.62 -30.90
N ILE A 62 2.89 3.44 -30.33
CA ILE A 62 3.70 2.40 -30.97
C ILE A 62 2.93 1.71 -32.10
N PHE A 63 1.65 1.38 -31.89
CA PHE A 63 0.88 0.57 -32.84
C PHE A 63 0.09 1.39 -33.85
N ARG A 64 -0.36 2.60 -33.49
CA ARG A 64 -1.20 3.45 -34.37
C ARG A 64 -0.49 4.70 -34.85
N GLY A 65 0.64 5.08 -34.24
CA GLY A 65 1.36 6.32 -34.56
C GLY A 65 0.59 7.60 -34.20
N ILE A 66 -0.43 7.50 -33.35
CA ILE A 66 -1.29 8.63 -32.97
C ILE A 66 -0.73 9.29 -31.71
N ASN A 67 -0.41 10.58 -31.81
CA ASN A 67 0.18 11.35 -30.72
C ASN A 67 -0.89 11.99 -29.81
N HIS A 68 -1.13 11.39 -28.64
CA HIS A 68 -2.00 11.97 -27.61
C HIS A 68 -1.20 12.78 -26.57
N HIS A 69 -0.67 13.94 -26.96
CA HIS A 69 0.20 14.76 -26.11
C HIS A 69 -0.43 15.17 -24.77
N VAL A 70 -1.71 15.57 -24.76
CA VAL A 70 -2.40 16.01 -23.53
C VAL A 70 -2.59 14.85 -22.55
N TRP A 71 -2.98 13.67 -23.06
CA TRP A 71 -3.15 12.46 -22.24
C TRP A 71 -1.82 11.94 -21.71
N ALA A 72 -0.74 12.05 -22.50
CA ALA A 72 0.61 11.72 -22.04
C ALA A 72 1.02 12.61 -20.86
N LEU A 73 0.85 13.93 -20.98
CA LEU A 73 1.19 14.88 -19.91
C LEU A 73 0.34 14.66 -18.65
N ALA A 74 -0.96 14.44 -18.82
CA ALA A 74 -1.86 14.11 -17.71
C ALA A 74 -1.43 12.80 -17.03
N GLY A 75 -1.16 11.74 -17.80
CA GLY A 75 -0.72 10.45 -17.28
C GLY A 75 0.60 10.53 -16.51
N ILE A 76 1.59 11.25 -17.05
CA ILE A 76 2.90 11.46 -16.41
C ILE A 76 2.73 12.24 -15.10
N SER A 77 1.97 13.33 -15.12
CA SER A 77 1.74 14.16 -13.93
C SER A 77 1.03 13.37 -12.83
N LEU A 78 -0.02 12.62 -13.20
CA LEU A 78 -0.81 11.80 -12.28
C LEU A 78 0.04 10.68 -11.67
N SER A 79 0.82 9.99 -12.50
CA SER A 79 1.73 8.93 -12.06
C SER A 79 2.84 9.47 -11.15
N GLY A 80 3.38 10.65 -11.46
CA GLY A 80 4.38 11.33 -10.65
C GLY A 80 3.87 11.66 -9.26
N VAL A 81 2.68 12.25 -9.16
CA VAL A 81 2.03 12.56 -7.86
C VAL A 81 1.76 11.27 -7.07
N GLY A 82 1.25 10.22 -7.73
CA GLY A 82 1.03 8.93 -7.10
C GLY A 82 2.32 8.29 -6.59
N TYR A 83 3.41 8.41 -7.35
CA TYR A 83 4.71 7.86 -6.99
C TYR A 83 5.35 8.59 -5.81
N ILE A 84 5.35 9.93 -5.82
CA ILE A 84 5.81 10.75 -4.69
C ILE A 84 5.00 10.41 -3.44
N SER A 85 3.68 10.30 -3.56
CA SER A 85 2.80 9.91 -2.45
C SER A 85 3.17 8.52 -1.89
N LEU A 86 3.51 7.55 -2.75
CA LEU A 86 3.96 6.23 -2.32
C LEU A 86 5.27 6.31 -1.52
N LEU A 87 6.25 7.08 -2.01
CA LEU A 87 7.52 7.29 -1.31
C LEU A 87 7.31 7.94 0.06
N LEU A 88 6.42 8.94 0.14
CA LEU A 88 6.06 9.58 1.40
C LEU A 88 5.36 8.62 2.36
N ALA A 89 4.53 7.70 1.87
CA ALA A 89 3.93 6.66 2.70
C ALA A 89 5.02 5.77 3.32
N VAL A 90 5.97 5.30 2.52
CA VAL A 90 7.10 4.49 3.00
C VAL A 90 7.92 5.27 4.04
N LEU A 91 8.22 6.54 3.78
CA LEU A 91 8.94 7.41 4.70
C LEU A 91 8.20 7.59 6.04
N ALA A 92 6.89 7.86 5.99
CA ALA A 92 6.05 7.99 7.19
C ALA A 92 6.06 6.72 8.05
N LEU A 93 6.12 5.54 7.42
CA LEU A 93 6.25 4.27 8.12
C LEU A 93 7.63 4.11 8.77
N TYR A 94 8.70 4.48 8.06
CA TYR A 94 10.06 4.46 8.61
C TYR A 94 10.23 5.40 9.80
N LEU A 95 9.69 6.62 9.72
CA LEU A 95 9.69 7.58 10.81
C LEU A 95 9.00 7.01 12.06
N LYS A 96 7.85 6.36 11.91
CA LYS A 96 7.16 5.73 13.05
C LYS A 96 7.96 4.58 13.67
N ARG A 97 8.66 3.79 12.85
CA ARG A 97 9.57 2.74 13.34
C ARG A 97 10.76 3.34 14.09
N LEU A 98 11.29 4.46 13.63
CA LEU A 98 12.39 5.17 14.28
C LEU A 98 11.94 5.72 15.65
N GLU A 99 10.79 6.37 15.72
CA GLU A 99 10.19 6.86 16.97
C GLU A 99 10.10 5.74 18.02
N TYR A 100 9.59 4.57 17.61
CA TYR A 100 9.49 3.41 18.49
C TYR A 100 10.86 2.93 19.01
N ARG A 101 11.89 2.93 18.15
CA ARG A 101 13.25 2.55 18.55
C ARG A 101 13.86 3.55 19.53
N ILE A 102 13.69 4.86 19.29
CA ILE A 102 14.19 5.91 20.19
C ILE A 102 13.53 5.79 21.56
N MET A 103 12.20 5.69 21.60
CA MET A 103 11.45 5.63 22.86
C MET A 103 11.77 4.37 23.67
N LYS A 104 12.02 3.24 22.99
CA LYS A 104 12.51 2.01 23.62
C LYS A 104 13.89 2.19 24.25
N ASN A 105 14.79 2.94 23.61
CA ASN A 105 16.12 3.19 24.14
C ASN A 105 16.08 4.15 25.35
N ILE A 106 15.29 5.22 25.27
CA ILE A 106 15.11 6.17 26.39
C ILE A 106 14.58 5.45 27.64
N ARG A 107 13.59 4.57 27.46
CA ARG A 107 13.02 3.78 28.57
C ARG A 107 13.98 2.75 29.17
N ARG A 108 15.06 2.39 28.46
CA ARG A 108 16.10 1.48 28.96
C ARG A 108 17.24 2.20 29.66
N SER A 109 17.46 3.47 29.35
CA SER A 109 18.48 4.32 29.98
C SER A 109 18.01 5.00 31.27
N GLN A 110 16.71 4.96 31.55
CA GLN A 110 16.12 5.29 32.85
C GLN A 110 15.90 4.01 33.65
#